data_AF-A0A9E2FDQ8-F1
#
_entry.id   AF-A0A9E2FDQ8-F1
#
_cell.length_a   1.000
_cell.length_b   1.000
_cell.length_c   1.000
_cell.angle_alpha   90.00
_cell.angle_beta   90.00
_cell.angle_gamma   90.00
#
_symmetry.space_group_name_H-M   'P 1'
#
loop_
_entity.id
_entity.type
_entity.pdbx_description
1 polymer ?
#
loop_
_entity_poly.entity_id
_entity_poly.type
_entity_poly.pdbx_seq_one_letter_code
_entity_poly.pdbx_strand_id
1 'polypeptide(L)'
;MPGRRILMGRSKGFTLVELLVALALMALMATLAWRGLDAMTRTQTQTQKHADDVLSLQAGLAQWSADLDALAQQPSLPGLDWDGRALRMLRHSAATPAEGLRVVAWSQRNIGGAGQWLRWQSPPLRTRVELQQAWDKAALWAQNPGDEERKREVRIVPLDRWQIYYYRGGAWSNPLSSQGAAADARTGAESAVPDGVRVVLSLTPGQAISGTLTRDWLHPGLGGGK
;
A
#
# COMPACT_ATOMS: atom_id res chain seq x y z
N MET A 1 -56.44 -51.71 -51.22
CA MET A 1 -55.99 -51.05 -49.98
C MET A 1 -54.82 -51.83 -49.40
N PRO A 2 -53.59 -51.30 -49.31
CA PRO A 2 -52.45 -52.06 -48.80
C PRO A 2 -52.37 -52.00 -47.27
N GLY A 3 -52.06 -53.14 -46.65
CA GLY A 3 -51.84 -53.28 -45.21
C GLY A 3 -50.48 -52.69 -44.78
N ARG A 4 -50.51 -51.82 -43.77
CA ARG A 4 -49.34 -51.17 -43.17
C ARG A 4 -48.63 -52.18 -42.26
N ARG A 5 -47.49 -52.72 -42.70
CA ARG A 5 -46.61 -53.54 -41.84
C ARG A 5 -45.90 -52.64 -40.83
N ILE A 6 -46.24 -52.82 -39.54
CA ILE A 6 -45.47 -52.25 -38.43
C ILE A 6 -44.26 -53.16 -38.25
N LEU A 7 -43.07 -52.67 -38.62
CA LEU A 7 -41.81 -53.31 -38.26
C LEU A 7 -41.62 -53.16 -36.75
N MET A 8 -41.94 -54.20 -35.98
CA MET A 8 -41.54 -54.31 -34.58
C MET A 8 -40.00 -54.42 -34.55
N GLY A 9 -39.34 -53.31 -34.27
CA GLY A 9 -37.91 -53.29 -33.99
C GLY A 9 -37.62 -54.15 -32.75
N ARG A 10 -36.64 -55.05 -32.85
CA ARG A 10 -36.14 -55.80 -31.68
C ARG A 10 -35.55 -54.81 -30.69
N SER A 11 -36.12 -54.72 -29.50
CA SER A 11 -35.53 -54.05 -28.34
C SER A 11 -34.20 -54.74 -28.03
N LYS A 12 -33.07 -54.09 -28.32
CA LYS A 12 -31.76 -54.57 -27.85
C LYS A 12 -31.69 -54.31 -26.34
N GLY A 13 -31.50 -55.36 -25.56
CA GLY A 13 -31.25 -55.25 -24.12
C GLY A 13 -29.87 -54.65 -23.88
N PHE A 14 -29.79 -53.73 -22.91
CA PHE A 14 -28.55 -53.05 -22.52
C PHE A 14 -27.62 -54.05 -21.80
N THR A 15 -26.36 -54.15 -22.21
CA THR A 15 -25.42 -55.07 -21.53
C THR A 15 -24.79 -54.41 -20.31
N LEU A 16 -24.40 -55.20 -19.31
CA LEU A 16 -23.67 -54.72 -18.12
C LEU A 16 -22.43 -53.89 -18.52
N VAL A 17 -21.70 -54.35 -19.54
CA VAL A 17 -20.49 -53.71 -20.06
C VAL A 17 -20.80 -52.30 -20.57
N GLU A 18 -21.91 -52.11 -21.25
CA GLU A 18 -22.33 -50.83 -21.84
C GLU A 18 -22.68 -49.81 -20.74
N LEU A 19 -23.29 -50.25 -19.63
CA LEU A 19 -23.54 -49.40 -18.46
C LEU A 19 -22.24 -49.01 -17.76
N LEU A 20 -21.31 -49.95 -17.60
CA LEU A 20 -20.02 -49.68 -16.98
C LEU A 20 -19.20 -48.68 -17.79
N VAL A 21 -19.19 -48.80 -19.11
CA VAL A 21 -18.53 -47.83 -20.00
C VAL A 21 -19.21 -46.46 -19.92
N ALA A 22 -20.53 -46.40 -19.96
CA ALA A 22 -21.27 -45.14 -19.85
C ALA A 22 -20.99 -44.44 -18.50
N LEU A 23 -21.00 -45.19 -17.40
CA LEU A 23 -20.66 -44.68 -16.06
C LEU A 23 -19.21 -44.22 -15.98
N ALA A 24 -18.26 -44.97 -16.56
CA ALA A 24 -16.85 -44.58 -16.59
C ALA A 24 -16.64 -43.27 -17.37
N LEU A 25 -17.30 -43.12 -18.52
CA LEU A 25 -17.25 -41.89 -19.32
C LEU A 25 -17.90 -40.71 -18.60
N MET A 26 -19.08 -40.90 -18.00
CA MET A 26 -19.73 -39.86 -17.20
C MET A 26 -18.87 -39.44 -16.00
N ALA A 27 -18.24 -40.39 -15.31
CA ALA A 27 -17.34 -40.11 -14.21
C ALA A 27 -16.10 -39.31 -14.66
N LEU A 28 -15.53 -39.64 -15.83
CA LEU A 28 -14.41 -38.89 -16.41
C LEU A 28 -14.83 -37.46 -16.78
N MET A 29 -15.97 -37.29 -17.44
CA MET A 29 -16.48 -35.97 -17.82
C MET A 29 -16.81 -35.11 -16.60
N ALA A 30 -17.42 -35.70 -15.57
CA ALA A 30 -17.73 -35.01 -14.31
C ALA A 30 -16.45 -34.55 -13.58
N THR A 31 -15.42 -35.40 -13.52
CA THR A 31 -14.13 -35.04 -12.89
C THR A 31 -13.39 -33.96 -13.67
N LEU A 32 -13.39 -34.01 -15.01
CA LEU A 32 -12.79 -32.97 -15.85
C LEU A 32 -13.55 -31.64 -15.73
N ALA A 33 -14.88 -31.67 -15.66
CA ALA A 33 -15.70 -30.47 -15.44
C ALA A 33 -15.40 -29.80 -14.10
N TRP A 34 -15.30 -30.59 -13.01
CA TRP A 34 -14.96 -30.07 -11.69
C TRP A 34 -13.56 -29.45 -11.68
N ARG A 35 -12.58 -30.11 -12.31
CA ARG A 35 -11.22 -29.58 -12.43
C ARG A 35 -11.14 -28.31 -13.27
N GLY A 36 -11.95 -28.19 -14.32
CA GLY A 36 -12.05 -26.96 -15.12
C GLY A 36 -12.59 -25.77 -14.32
N LEU A 37 -13.62 -26.00 -13.50
CA LEU A 37 -14.17 -25.00 -12.59
C LEU A 37 -13.16 -24.57 -11.51
N ASP A 38 -12.48 -25.54 -10.88
CA ASP A 38 -11.43 -25.26 -9.87
C ASP A 38 -10.26 -24.45 -10.45
N ALA A 39 -9.86 -24.73 -11.69
CA ALA A 39 -8.81 -23.98 -12.35
C ALA A 39 -9.23 -22.52 -12.64
N MET A 40 -10.46 -22.31 -13.08
CA MET A 40 -11.00 -20.97 -13.37
C MET A 40 -11.16 -20.14 -12.09
N THR A 41 -11.72 -20.72 -11.02
CA THR A 41 -11.89 -20.04 -9.73
C THR A 41 -10.54 -19.64 -9.12
N ARG A 42 -9.52 -20.49 -9.22
CA ARG A 42 -8.15 -20.16 -8.80
C ARG A 42 -7.54 -19.03 -9.62
N THR A 43 -7.74 -19.03 -10.93
CA THR A 43 -7.24 -17.98 -11.82
C THR A 43 -7.91 -16.64 -11.51
N GLN A 44 -9.22 -16.65 -11.25
CA GLN A 44 -9.97 -15.46 -10.87
C GLN A 44 -9.50 -14.89 -9.53
N THR A 45 -9.33 -15.74 -8.51
CA THR A 45 -8.82 -15.31 -7.20
C THR A 45 -7.40 -14.77 -7.28
N GLN A 46 -6.52 -15.37 -8.08
CA GLN A 46 -5.16 -14.85 -8.30
C GLN A 46 -5.18 -13.47 -9.01
N THR A 47 -6.06 -13.31 -10.00
CA THR A 47 -6.22 -12.04 -10.73
C THR A 47 -6.78 -10.94 -9.83
N GLN A 48 -7.78 -11.26 -9.00
CA GLN A 48 -8.35 -10.34 -8.02
C GLN A 48 -7.30 -9.90 -7.01
N LYS A 49 -6.56 -10.85 -6.42
CA LYS A 49 -5.47 -10.54 -5.48
C LYS A 49 -4.41 -9.64 -6.13
N HIS A 50 -4.04 -9.92 -7.37
CA HIS A 50 -3.09 -9.09 -8.09
C HIS A 50 -3.59 -7.66 -8.26
N ALA A 51 -4.86 -7.48 -8.64
CA ALA A 51 -5.48 -6.15 -8.76
C ALA A 51 -5.53 -5.43 -7.41
N ASP A 52 -5.92 -6.11 -6.33
CA ASP A 52 -5.98 -5.54 -4.98
C ASP A 52 -4.60 -5.09 -4.48
N ASP A 53 -3.57 -5.90 -4.72
CA ASP A 53 -2.18 -5.56 -4.36
C ASP A 53 -1.71 -4.31 -5.13
N VAL A 54 -2.04 -4.19 -6.43
CA VAL A 54 -1.74 -2.99 -7.24
C VAL A 54 -2.50 -1.76 -6.73
N LEU A 55 -3.79 -1.89 -6.46
CA LEU A 55 -4.63 -0.80 -5.96
C LEU A 55 -4.14 -0.32 -4.59
N SER A 56 -3.74 -1.24 -3.71
CA SER A 56 -3.19 -0.90 -2.39
C SER A 56 -1.90 -0.09 -2.51
N LEU A 57 -0.98 -0.49 -3.41
CA LEU A 57 0.23 0.28 -3.67
C LEU A 57 -0.08 1.67 -4.25
N GLN A 58 -0.97 1.75 -5.24
CA GLN A 58 -1.35 3.01 -5.87
C GLN A 58 -2.01 3.97 -4.86
N ALA A 59 -2.93 3.46 -4.04
CA ALA A 59 -3.56 4.22 -2.97
C ALA A 59 -2.53 4.69 -1.93
N GLY A 60 -1.57 3.83 -1.57
CA GLY A 60 -0.47 4.18 -0.68
C GLY A 60 0.40 5.32 -1.21
N LEU A 61 0.80 5.26 -2.48
CA LEU A 61 1.62 6.29 -3.12
C LEU A 61 0.84 7.61 -3.34
N ALA A 62 -0.45 7.52 -3.63
CA ALA A 62 -1.34 8.68 -3.69
C ALA A 62 -1.49 9.33 -2.31
N GLN A 63 -1.71 8.53 -1.27
CA GLN A 63 -1.81 9.01 0.11
C GLN A 63 -0.50 9.65 0.58
N TRP A 64 0.65 9.05 0.24
CA TRP A 64 1.98 9.61 0.49
C TRP A 64 2.12 11.01 -0.12
N SER A 65 1.77 11.16 -1.39
CA SER A 65 1.84 12.45 -2.09
C SER A 65 0.89 13.47 -1.44
N ALA A 66 -0.34 13.06 -1.12
CA ALA A 66 -1.35 13.90 -0.49
C ALA A 66 -1.01 14.30 0.96
N ASP A 67 -0.19 13.52 1.67
CA ASP A 67 0.35 13.90 2.97
C ASP A 67 1.41 15.02 2.83
N LEU A 68 2.29 14.91 1.84
CA LEU A 68 3.31 15.91 1.55
C LEU A 68 2.73 17.22 0.97
N ASP A 69 1.74 17.12 0.08
CA ASP A 69 1.05 18.29 -0.51
C ASP A 69 0.34 19.14 0.56
N ALA A 70 -0.06 18.54 1.67
CA ALA A 70 -0.77 19.19 2.75
C ALA A 70 0.12 19.61 3.93
N LEU A 71 1.45 19.59 3.74
CA LEU A 71 2.40 19.96 4.77
C LEU A 71 2.06 21.35 5.36
N ALA A 72 2.06 21.40 6.68
CA ALA A 72 1.79 22.58 7.46
C ALA A 72 3.04 22.93 8.28
N GLN A 73 3.25 24.22 8.52
CA GLN A 73 4.34 24.71 9.34
C GLN A 73 3.79 25.32 10.62
N GLN A 74 4.50 25.12 11.73
CA GLN A 74 4.22 25.75 13.02
C GLN A 74 5.53 26.24 13.64
N PRO A 75 5.53 27.38 14.38
CA PRO A 75 6.76 27.91 14.98
C PRO A 75 7.42 26.97 16.01
N SER A 76 6.68 26.01 16.56
CA SER A 76 7.14 25.17 17.68
C SER A 76 7.42 23.72 17.33
N LEU A 77 7.08 23.27 16.11
CA LEU A 77 7.30 21.91 15.66
C LEU A 77 7.71 21.93 14.18
N PRO A 78 8.69 21.11 13.77
CA PRO A 78 9.08 21.02 12.37
C PRO A 78 7.90 20.52 11.53
N GLY A 79 7.74 21.08 10.32
CA GLY A 79 6.70 20.62 9.39
C GLY A 79 6.94 19.18 8.92
N LEU A 80 8.21 18.77 8.83
CA LEU A 80 8.65 17.45 8.40
C LEU A 80 9.90 17.05 9.22
N ASP A 81 9.97 15.79 9.64
CA ASP A 81 11.10 15.25 10.40
C ASP A 81 11.36 13.79 10.03
N TRP A 82 12.62 13.47 9.76
CA TRP A 82 13.08 12.11 9.48
C TRP A 82 14.12 11.71 10.52
N ASP A 83 13.78 10.73 11.35
CA ASP A 83 14.67 10.24 12.42
C ASP A 83 15.39 8.92 12.06
N GLY A 84 15.30 8.49 10.80
CA GLY A 84 15.90 7.24 10.33
C GLY A 84 14.98 6.03 10.45
N ARG A 85 13.85 6.16 11.16
CA ARG A 85 12.85 5.11 11.36
C ARG A 85 11.45 5.56 10.99
N ALA A 86 11.12 6.82 11.26
CA ALA A 86 9.83 7.42 11.01
C ALA A 86 10.01 8.72 10.24
N LEU A 87 9.16 8.93 9.24
CA LEU A 87 8.96 10.24 8.64
C LEU A 87 7.70 10.83 9.26
N ARG A 88 7.89 11.79 10.16
CA ARG A 88 6.81 12.52 10.82
C ARG A 88 6.56 13.80 10.08
N MET A 89 5.31 14.18 9.98
CA MET A 89 4.91 15.41 9.32
C MET A 89 3.68 16.01 9.96
N LEU A 90 3.66 17.33 9.93
CA LEU A 90 2.51 18.13 10.29
C LEU A 90 1.76 18.48 9.02
N ARG A 91 0.45 18.26 9.00
CA ARG A 91 -0.38 18.60 7.84
C ARG A 91 -1.68 19.28 8.22
N HIS A 92 -2.24 20.03 7.28
CA HIS A 92 -3.62 20.50 7.38
C HIS A 92 -4.60 19.32 7.23
N SER A 93 -5.72 19.36 7.98
CA SER A 93 -6.81 18.41 7.78
C SER A 93 -7.44 18.61 6.40
N ALA A 94 -7.55 17.53 5.62
CA ALA A 94 -8.08 17.59 4.24
C ALA A 94 -9.60 17.81 4.17
N ALA A 95 -10.35 17.51 5.23
CA ALA A 95 -11.81 17.55 5.21
C ALA A 95 -12.36 18.98 5.37
N THR A 96 -11.78 19.79 6.26
CA THR A 96 -12.07 21.23 6.38
C THR A 96 -10.89 21.96 7.04
N PRO A 97 -10.53 23.20 6.62
CA PRO A 97 -9.49 23.99 7.30
C PRO A 97 -9.78 24.24 8.79
N ALA A 98 -11.07 24.26 9.17
CA ALA A 98 -11.55 24.43 10.54
C ALA A 98 -11.34 23.20 11.45
N GLU A 99 -11.00 22.03 10.89
CA GLU A 99 -10.67 20.84 11.68
C GLU A 99 -9.31 20.92 12.35
N GLY A 100 -8.46 21.88 11.97
CA GLY A 100 -7.14 22.08 12.57
C GLY A 100 -6.05 21.22 11.92
N LEU A 101 -5.02 20.92 12.70
CA LEU A 101 -3.82 20.24 12.23
C LEU A 101 -3.87 18.74 12.55
N ARG A 102 -3.06 17.96 11.84
CA ARG A 102 -2.85 16.54 12.11
C ARG A 102 -1.38 16.21 12.05
N VAL A 103 -0.96 15.29 12.91
CA VAL A 103 0.33 14.62 12.79
C VAL A 103 0.11 13.33 12.00
N VAL A 104 0.92 13.15 10.97
CA VAL A 104 1.01 11.92 10.19
C VAL A 104 2.41 11.37 10.33
N ALA A 105 2.52 10.05 10.37
CA ALA A 105 3.80 9.39 10.30
C ALA A 105 3.77 8.21 9.34
N TRP A 106 4.87 8.03 8.65
CA TRP A 106 5.16 6.86 7.84
C TRP A 106 6.30 6.08 8.48
N SER A 107 6.24 4.76 8.44
CA SER A 107 7.28 3.88 8.98
C SER A 107 7.35 2.57 8.19
N GLN A 108 8.54 1.98 8.11
CA GLN A 108 8.69 0.54 7.89
C GLN A 108 8.78 -0.14 9.24
N ARG A 109 7.98 -1.18 9.48
CA ARG A 109 8.15 -2.06 10.65
C ARG A 109 7.96 -3.53 10.29
N ASN A 110 8.55 -4.41 11.09
CA ASN A 110 8.34 -5.84 10.94
C ASN A 110 7.03 -6.24 11.65
N ILE A 111 6.09 -6.84 10.91
CA ILE A 111 4.86 -7.42 11.45
C ILE A 111 4.77 -8.85 10.94
N GLY A 112 4.80 -9.82 11.86
CA GLY A 112 4.68 -11.24 11.51
C GLY A 112 5.86 -11.79 10.70
N GLY A 113 7.06 -11.22 10.86
CA GLY A 113 8.28 -11.64 10.14
C GLY A 113 8.52 -10.90 8.82
N ALA A 114 7.56 -10.11 8.34
CA ALA A 114 7.67 -9.35 7.11
C ALA A 114 7.75 -7.84 7.37
N GLY A 115 8.58 -7.13 6.62
CA GLY A 115 8.58 -5.68 6.61
C GLY A 115 7.29 -5.15 5.98
N GLN A 116 6.66 -4.17 6.63
CA GLN A 116 5.42 -3.54 6.19
C GLN A 116 5.62 -2.03 6.13
N TRP A 117 5.16 -1.43 5.04
CA TRP A 117 5.01 0.01 4.94
C TRP A 117 3.70 0.43 5.57
N LEU A 118 3.80 1.34 6.53
CA LEU A 118 2.71 1.70 7.40
C LEU A 118 2.54 3.20 7.44
N ARG A 119 1.29 3.60 7.65
CA ARG A 119 0.91 4.98 7.90
C ARG A 119 0.17 5.08 9.22
N TRP A 120 0.41 6.15 9.97
CA TRP A 120 -0.33 6.51 11.17
C TRP A 120 -0.80 7.95 11.10
N GLN A 121 -1.96 8.23 11.69
CA GLN A 121 -2.52 9.56 11.71
C GLN A 121 -3.23 9.87 13.04
N SER A 122 -2.95 11.05 13.59
CA SER A 122 -3.64 11.58 14.78
C SER A 122 -5.10 11.95 14.50
N PRO A 123 -5.95 12.08 15.55
CA PRO A 123 -7.18 12.86 15.42
C PRO A 123 -6.86 14.33 15.11
N PRO A 124 -7.85 15.15 14.69
CA PRO A 124 -7.62 16.58 14.49
C PRO A 124 -7.18 17.24 15.80
N LEU A 125 -6.19 18.13 15.70
CA LEU A 125 -5.49 18.76 16.82
C LEU A 125 -5.69 20.27 16.73
N ARG A 126 -6.00 20.89 17.87
CA ARG A 126 -6.31 22.33 17.97
C ARG A 126 -5.38 23.07 18.91
N THR A 127 -4.78 22.37 19.87
CA THR A 127 -3.87 22.99 20.83
C THR A 127 -2.43 22.57 20.59
N ARG A 128 -1.48 23.41 21.03
CA ARG A 128 -0.05 23.11 20.97
C ARG A 128 0.31 21.86 21.79
N VAL A 129 -0.36 21.64 22.92
CA VAL A 129 -0.13 20.48 23.79
C VAL A 129 -0.55 19.20 23.09
N GLU A 130 -1.72 19.18 22.44
CA GLU A 130 -2.18 18.04 21.63
C GLU A 130 -1.23 17.76 20.46
N LEU A 131 -0.70 18.81 19.84
CA LEU A 131 0.27 18.73 18.75
C LEU A 131 1.54 17.99 19.19
N GLN A 132 2.14 18.42 20.29
CA GLN A 132 3.35 17.79 20.85
C GLN A 132 3.09 16.34 21.24
N GLN A 133 1.99 16.07 21.95
CA GLN A 133 1.65 14.71 22.37
C GLN A 133 1.43 13.77 21.17
N ALA A 134 0.78 14.25 20.10
CA ALA A 134 0.60 13.47 18.89
C ALA A 134 1.93 13.23 18.15
N TRP A 135 2.82 14.22 18.17
CA TRP A 135 4.17 14.12 17.59
C TRP A 135 5.02 13.04 18.29
N ASP A 136 4.98 13.02 19.62
CA ASP A 136 5.69 12.03 20.43
C ASP A 136 5.08 10.63 20.27
N LYS A 137 3.75 10.54 20.23
CA LYS A 137 3.03 9.28 19.95
C LYS A 137 3.39 8.70 18.58
N ALA A 138 3.55 9.55 17.57
CA ALA A 138 3.96 9.10 16.24
C ALA A 138 5.37 8.46 16.26
N ALA A 139 6.29 9.02 17.05
CA ALA A 139 7.62 8.44 17.24
C ALA A 139 7.57 7.09 17.98
N LEU A 140 6.77 7.02 19.06
CA LEU A 140 6.55 5.77 19.79
C LEU A 140 5.94 4.69 18.90
N TRP A 141 4.93 5.06 18.09
CA TRP A 141 4.28 4.16 17.15
C TRP A 141 5.25 3.55 16.15
N ALA A 142 6.20 4.32 15.63
CA ALA A 142 7.19 3.81 14.68
C ALA A 142 8.20 2.85 15.31
N GLN A 143 8.43 2.96 16.63
CA GLN A 143 9.39 2.14 17.36
C GLN A 143 8.75 0.86 17.92
N ASN A 144 7.77 1.01 18.80
CA ASN A 144 7.11 -0.10 19.49
C ASN A 144 5.69 0.31 19.89
N PRO A 145 4.70 0.15 18.99
CA PRO A 145 3.34 0.62 19.24
C PRO A 145 2.61 -0.32 20.19
N GLY A 146 1.92 0.27 21.18
CA GLY A 146 0.88 -0.40 21.95
C GLY A 146 -0.43 -0.48 21.16
N ASP A 147 -1.48 -0.97 21.81
CA ASP A 147 -2.78 -1.15 21.16
C ASP A 147 -3.43 0.18 20.76
N GLU A 148 -3.25 1.23 21.58
CA GLU A 148 -3.80 2.57 21.27
C GLU A 148 -3.18 3.17 20.02
N GLU A 149 -1.86 3.07 19.85
CA GLU A 149 -1.19 3.58 18.65
C GLU A 149 -1.62 2.79 17.41
N ARG A 150 -1.78 1.46 17.54
CA ARG A 150 -2.19 0.57 16.43
C ARG A 150 -3.60 0.84 15.92
N LYS A 151 -4.52 1.37 16.75
CA LYS A 151 -5.89 1.71 16.30
C LYS A 151 -5.94 2.69 15.13
N ARG A 152 -4.88 3.48 14.93
CA ARG A 152 -4.79 4.52 13.90
C ARG A 152 -3.78 4.17 12.80
N GLU A 153 -3.31 2.93 12.80
CA GLU A 153 -2.40 2.40 11.81
C GLU A 153 -3.16 1.92 10.58
N VAL A 154 -2.60 2.24 9.42
CA VAL A 154 -3.01 1.69 8.14
C VAL A 154 -1.82 0.93 7.56
N ARG A 155 -2.05 -0.34 7.22
CA ARG A 155 -1.09 -1.18 6.50
C ARG A 155 -1.24 -0.93 5.02
N ILE A 156 -0.14 -0.66 4.34
CA ILE A 156 -0.16 -0.28 2.92
C ILE A 156 0.27 -1.46 2.07
N VAL A 157 1.57 -1.78 2.09
CA VAL A 157 2.15 -2.90 1.35
C VAL A 157 3.35 -3.49 2.08
N PRO A 158 3.69 -4.77 1.86
CA PRO A 158 4.93 -5.34 2.34
C PRO A 158 6.14 -4.72 1.61
N LEU A 159 7.24 -4.49 2.31
CA LEU A 159 8.50 -4.06 1.70
C LEU A 159 9.71 -4.59 2.46
N ASP A 160 10.80 -4.77 1.72
CA ASP A 160 12.09 -5.19 2.27
C ASP A 160 12.88 -3.97 2.77
N ARG A 161 12.75 -2.84 2.08
CA ARG A 161 13.47 -1.61 2.42
C ARG A 161 12.67 -0.36 2.10
N TRP A 162 12.76 0.62 2.99
CA TRP A 162 12.25 1.97 2.82
C TRP A 162 13.35 2.99 3.08
N GLN A 163 13.55 3.94 2.17
CA GLN A 163 14.55 5.00 2.30
C GLN A 163 13.98 6.36 1.91
N ILE A 164 14.44 7.40 2.62
CA ILE A 164 14.07 8.79 2.40
C ILE A 164 15.30 9.61 2.01
N TYR A 165 15.13 10.46 1.02
CA TYR A 165 16.13 11.46 0.61
C TYR A 165 15.45 12.82 0.52
N TYR A 166 16.19 13.86 0.89
CA TYR A 166 15.76 15.24 0.72
C TYR A 166 16.55 15.90 -0.41
N TYR A 167 15.85 16.68 -1.21
CA TYR A 167 16.45 17.62 -2.15
C TYR A 167 16.62 18.96 -1.44
N ARG A 168 17.86 19.42 -1.30
CA ARG A 168 18.21 20.70 -0.68
C ARG A 168 19.42 21.27 -1.41
N GLY A 169 19.37 22.55 -1.78
CA GLY A 169 20.52 23.23 -2.39
C GLY A 169 21.06 22.56 -3.66
N GLY A 170 20.16 21.98 -4.48
CA GLY A 170 20.50 21.41 -5.79
C GLY A 170 20.91 19.93 -5.80
N ALA A 171 20.86 19.21 -4.67
CA ALA A 171 21.28 17.81 -4.60
C ALA A 171 20.34 16.96 -3.73
N TRP A 172 20.18 15.70 -4.13
CA TRP A 172 19.55 14.66 -3.31
C TRP A 172 20.55 14.12 -2.30
N SER A 173 20.20 14.13 -1.02
CA SER A 173 21.02 13.55 0.05
C SER A 173 20.17 12.83 1.09
N ASN A 174 20.77 11.87 1.79
CA ASN A 174 20.14 11.29 2.97
C ASN A 174 20.12 12.36 4.08
N PRO A 175 18.98 12.67 4.71
CA PRO A 175 18.89 13.77 5.69
C PRO A 175 19.81 13.56 6.90
N LEU A 176 20.10 12.31 7.26
CA LEU A 176 20.97 11.96 8.39
C LEU A 176 22.44 11.78 8.01
N SER A 177 22.80 12.05 6.75
CA SER A 177 24.20 12.02 6.31
C SER A 177 24.91 13.34 6.61
N SER A 178 26.25 13.32 6.64
CA SER A 178 27.06 14.53 6.75
C SER A 178 26.79 15.53 5.62
N GLN A 179 26.49 15.04 4.41
CA GLN A 179 26.07 15.88 3.28
C GLN A 179 24.70 16.54 3.53
N GLY A 180 23.77 15.83 4.16
CA GLY A 180 22.46 16.36 4.57
C GLY A 180 22.60 17.48 5.60
N ALA A 181 23.39 17.24 6.66
CA ALA A 181 23.68 18.26 7.67
C ALA A 181 24.36 19.50 7.09
N ALA A 182 25.28 19.32 6.14
CA ALA A 182 25.93 20.43 5.43
C ALA A 182 24.96 21.21 4.51
N ALA A 183 23.91 20.55 3.99
CA ALA A 183 22.87 21.22 3.21
C ALA A 183 21.96 22.07 4.12
N ASP A 184 21.61 21.56 5.30
CA ASP A 184 20.78 22.28 6.29
C ASP A 184 21.45 23.56 6.80
N ALA A 185 22.76 23.50 7.04
CA ALA A 185 23.54 24.68 7.41
C ALA A 185 23.55 25.75 6.31
N ARG A 186 23.47 25.36 5.01
CA ARG A 186 23.48 26.27 3.86
C ARG A 186 22.13 26.92 3.59
N THR A 187 21.03 26.21 3.81
CA THR A 187 19.67 26.70 3.58
C THR A 187 19.08 27.46 4.78
N GLY A 188 19.79 27.47 5.91
CA GLY A 188 19.29 27.97 7.18
C GLY A 188 18.33 26.97 7.82
N ALA A 189 18.47 26.75 9.13
CA ALA A 189 17.63 25.83 9.90
C ALA A 189 16.14 26.23 9.95
N GLU A 190 15.77 27.40 9.42
CA GLU A 190 14.40 27.90 9.37
C GLU A 190 13.57 27.34 8.19
N SER A 191 14.20 26.84 7.11
CA SER A 191 13.46 26.08 6.09
C SER A 191 13.33 24.62 6.52
N ALA A 192 12.45 24.38 7.50
CA ALA A 192 12.21 23.04 8.08
C ALA A 192 11.68 22.00 7.06
N VAL A 193 11.19 22.47 5.90
CA VAL A 193 10.68 21.61 4.83
C VAL A 193 11.66 21.62 3.66
N PRO A 194 12.14 20.45 3.18
CA PRO A 194 13.04 20.36 2.04
C PRO A 194 12.35 20.75 0.72
N ASP A 195 13.15 21.17 -0.27
CA ASP A 195 12.69 21.49 -1.63
C ASP A 195 12.05 20.26 -2.31
N GLY A 196 12.46 19.06 -1.93
CA GLY A 196 11.85 17.84 -2.40
C GLY A 196 12.08 16.66 -1.46
N VAL A 197 11.19 15.68 -1.55
CA VAL A 197 11.26 14.42 -0.80
C VAL A 197 11.20 13.28 -1.79
N ARG A 198 12.19 12.40 -1.75
CA ARG A 198 12.21 11.15 -2.51
C ARG A 198 12.00 10.00 -1.56
N VAL A 199 11.05 9.14 -1.90
CA VAL A 199 10.85 7.84 -1.27
C VAL A 199 11.33 6.73 -2.21
N VAL A 200 12.13 5.82 -1.67
CA VAL A 200 12.58 4.61 -2.36
C VAL A 200 12.05 3.41 -1.59
N LEU A 201 11.28 2.57 -2.28
CA LEU A 201 10.63 1.37 -1.74
C LEU A 201 11.18 0.14 -2.46
N SER A 202 11.80 -0.78 -1.75
CA SER A 202 12.13 -2.11 -2.27
C SER A 202 11.01 -3.06 -1.87
N LEU A 203 10.13 -3.39 -2.82
CA LEU A 203 8.95 -4.24 -2.60
C LEU A 203 9.34 -5.70 -2.45
N THR A 204 8.76 -6.38 -1.47
CA THR A 204 9.04 -7.80 -1.21
C THR A 204 8.63 -8.66 -2.42
N PRO A 205 9.47 -9.63 -2.85
CA PRO A 205 9.14 -10.54 -3.94
C PRO A 205 7.82 -11.31 -3.72
N GLY A 206 7.15 -11.68 -4.82
CA GLY A 206 5.90 -12.44 -4.78
C GLY A 206 4.63 -11.60 -4.66
N GLN A 207 4.75 -10.27 -4.61
CA GLN A 207 3.64 -9.32 -4.79
C GLN A 207 3.32 -9.12 -6.28
N ALA A 208 2.18 -8.46 -6.54
CA ALA A 208 1.81 -8.03 -7.89
C ALA A 208 2.87 -7.15 -8.58
N ILE A 209 3.53 -6.29 -7.80
CA ILE A 209 4.64 -5.44 -8.25
C ILE A 209 5.84 -5.77 -7.36
N SER A 210 7.01 -5.96 -7.97
CA SER A 210 8.24 -6.28 -7.25
C SER A 210 9.40 -5.42 -7.76
N GLY A 211 10.48 -5.37 -6.98
CA GLY A 211 11.66 -4.55 -7.28
C GLY A 211 11.66 -3.21 -6.56
N THR A 212 12.41 -2.25 -7.10
CA THR A 212 12.59 -0.93 -6.47
C THR A 212 11.74 0.12 -7.15
N LEU A 213 10.87 0.78 -6.38
CA LEU A 213 10.07 1.92 -6.81
C LEU A 213 10.64 3.21 -6.20
N THR A 214 10.86 4.22 -7.04
CA THR A 214 11.29 5.56 -6.62
C THR A 214 10.19 6.55 -6.95
N ARG A 215 9.80 7.37 -5.97
CA ARG A 215 8.82 8.45 -6.15
C ARG A 215 9.39 9.74 -5.57
N ASP A 216 9.41 10.75 -6.41
CA ASP A 216 9.85 12.09 -6.06
C ASP A 216 8.65 13.01 -5.89
N TRP A 217 8.71 13.82 -4.85
CA TRP A 217 7.80 14.92 -4.58
C TRP A 217 8.61 16.21 -4.49
N LEU A 218 8.08 17.29 -5.05
CA LEU A 218 8.69 18.61 -5.01
C LEU A 218 7.76 19.56 -4.27
N HIS A 219 8.33 20.40 -3.41
CA HIS A 219 7.57 21.37 -2.66
C HIS A 219 6.93 22.40 -3.61
N PRO A 220 5.59 22.59 -3.58
CA PRO A 220 4.88 23.44 -4.54
C PRO A 220 5.37 24.91 -4.59
N GLY A 221 6.02 25.41 -3.54
CA GLY A 221 6.56 26.77 -3.48
C GLY A 221 7.73 27.07 -4.42
N LEU A 222 8.32 26.06 -5.07
CA LEU A 222 9.49 26.23 -5.96
C LEU A 222 9.18 26.86 -7.32
N GLY A 223 7.90 26.99 -7.71
CA GLY A 223 7.49 27.45 -9.05
C GLY A 223 7.24 28.96 -9.21
N GLY A 224 7.31 29.77 -8.14
CA GLY A 224 6.82 31.15 -8.14
C GLY A 224 7.84 32.27 -8.42
N GLY A 225 9.10 31.94 -8.67
CA GLY A 225 10.19 32.92 -8.81
C GLY A 225 10.81 32.94 -10.20
N LYS A 226 10.11 33.49 -11.18
CA LYS A 226 10.69 33.98 -12.43
C LYS A 226 9.97 35.24 -12.88
#